data_AF-A0A0G4KI88-F1
#
_entry.id   AF-A0A0G4KI88-F1
#
_cell.length_a   1.000
_cell.length_b   1.000
_cell.length_c   1.000
_cell.angle_alpha   90.00
_cell.angle_beta   90.00
_cell.angle_gamma   90.00
#
_symmetry.space_group_name_H-M   'P 1'
#
loop_
_entity.id
_entity.type
_entity.pdbx_description
1 polymer ?
#
loop_
_entity_poly.entity_id
_entity_poly.type
_entity_poly.pdbx_seq_one_letter_code
_entity_poly.pdbx_strand_id
1 'polypeptide(L)'
;AAAYGIGVAAHRGGAPWGQFLGGALPYLFQATQVPDARNDENVYATENACAAIAKILHYNASQVPDAQAVVGQWLETLPVTNDEEAAPYAYAYLAELIDQ
;
A
#
# COMPACT_ATOMS: atom_id res chain seq x y z
N ALA A 1 -9.01 -2.43 8.73
CA ALA A 1 -10.24 -2.53 7.92
C ALA A 1 -10.27 -1.55 6.73
N ALA A 2 -10.22 -0.23 6.93
CA ALA A 2 -10.31 0.74 5.82
C ALA A 2 -9.18 0.57 4.77
N ALA A 3 -7.92 0.51 5.22
CA ALA A 3 -6.77 0.28 4.33
C ALA A 3 -6.91 -1.03 3.51
N TYR A 4 -7.35 -2.10 4.16
CA TYR A 4 -7.65 -3.37 3.48
C TYR A 4 -8.67 -3.20 2.34
N GLY A 5 -9.79 -2.52 2.61
CA GLY A 5 -10.82 -2.24 1.61
C GLY A 5 -10.31 -1.40 0.44
N ILE A 6 -9.47 -0.40 0.70
CA ILE A 6 -8.80 0.39 -0.34
C ILE A 6 -7.89 -0.52 -1.19
N GLY A 7 -7.11 -1.40 -0.56
CA GLY A 7 -6.28 -2.39 -1.27
C GLY A 7 -7.11 -3.35 -2.14
N VAL A 8 -8.27 -3.80 -1.66
CA VAL A 8 -9.20 -4.63 -2.46
C VAL A 8 -9.74 -3.84 -3.66
N ALA A 9 -10.11 -2.58 -3.48
CA ALA A 9 -10.53 -1.71 -4.58
C ALA A 9 -9.42 -1.51 -5.62
N ALA A 10 -8.17 -1.35 -5.17
CA ALA A 10 -7.02 -1.28 -6.08
C ALA A 10 -6.84 -2.55 -6.90
N HIS A 11 -6.94 -3.72 -6.26
CA HIS A 11 -6.71 -5.00 -6.93
C HIS A 11 -7.89 -5.46 -7.80
N ARG A 12 -9.13 -5.17 -7.40
CA ARG A 12 -10.35 -5.76 -8.02
C ARG A 12 -11.41 -4.76 -8.45
N GLY A 13 -11.27 -3.48 -8.12
CA GLY A 13 -12.27 -2.45 -8.42
C GLY A 13 -12.28 -1.97 -9.87
N GLY A 14 -11.12 -2.01 -10.54
CA GLY A 14 -10.97 -1.59 -11.93
C GLY A 14 -11.02 -0.06 -12.12
N ALA A 15 -11.06 0.38 -13.39
CA ALA A 15 -10.86 1.77 -13.79
C ALA A 15 -11.71 2.84 -13.05
N PRO A 16 -13.00 2.61 -12.71
CA PRO A 16 -13.81 3.62 -12.00
C PRO A 16 -13.25 4.05 -10.64
N TRP A 17 -12.39 3.24 -10.02
CA TRP A 17 -11.79 3.54 -8.73
C TRP A 17 -10.50 4.36 -8.83
N GLY A 18 -9.93 4.54 -10.02
CA GLY A 18 -8.60 5.13 -10.21
C GLY A 18 -8.41 6.48 -9.52
N GLN A 19 -9.35 7.41 -9.71
CA GLN A 19 -9.29 8.73 -9.08
C GLN A 19 -9.34 8.65 -7.55
N PHE A 20 -10.20 7.79 -7.01
CA PHE A 20 -10.29 7.58 -5.56
C PHE A 20 -8.99 7.00 -5.00
N LEU A 21 -8.40 6.02 -5.68
CA LEU A 21 -7.16 5.35 -5.25
C LEU A 21 -5.97 6.31 -5.23
N GLY A 22 -5.80 7.13 -6.28
CA GLY A 22 -4.76 8.16 -6.29
C GLY A 22 -4.95 9.18 -5.16
N GLY A 23 -6.20 9.58 -4.89
CA GLY A 23 -6.53 10.46 -3.75
C GLY A 23 -6.38 9.80 -2.37
N ALA A 24 -6.33 8.48 -2.28
CA ALA A 24 -6.22 7.74 -1.02
C ALA A 24 -4.76 7.63 -0.51
N LEU A 25 -3.77 7.73 -1.41
CA LEU A 25 -2.36 7.54 -1.09
C LEU A 25 -1.85 8.39 0.08
N PRO A 26 -2.12 9.71 0.18
CA PRO A 26 -1.63 10.53 1.29
C PRO A 26 -2.12 10.03 2.66
N TYR A 27 -3.35 9.55 2.72
CA TYR A 27 -3.96 9.03 3.95
C TYR A 27 -3.39 7.66 4.34
N LEU A 28 -3.07 6.82 3.36
CA LEU A 28 -2.39 5.54 3.62
C LEU A 28 -0.98 5.77 4.16
N PHE A 29 -0.21 6.71 3.59
CA PHE A 29 1.09 7.07 4.13
C PHE A 29 0.98 7.63 5.55
N GLN A 30 0.02 8.53 5.81
CA GLN A 30 -0.21 9.05 7.14
C GLN A 30 -0.48 7.93 8.16
N ALA A 31 -1.24 6.90 7.77
CA ALA A 31 -1.51 5.74 8.64
C ALA A 31 -0.23 4.97 9.01
N THR A 32 0.77 4.94 8.13
CA THR A 32 2.07 4.28 8.42
C THR A 32 3.00 5.12 9.31
N GLN A 33 2.67 6.40 9.53
CA GLN A 33 3.52 7.39 10.20
C GLN A 33 2.92 7.90 11.51
N VAL A 34 1.86 7.27 12.02
CA VAL A 34 1.31 7.61 13.34
C VAL A 34 2.35 7.29 14.44
N PRO A 35 2.33 8.01 15.58
CA PRO A 35 3.16 7.65 16.72
C PRO A 35 2.96 6.18 17.10
N ASP A 36 4.07 5.47 17.33
CA ASP A 36 4.06 4.04 17.67
C ASP A 36 3.27 3.17 16.67
N ALA A 37 3.32 3.51 15.38
CA ALA A 37 2.63 2.83 14.28
C ALA A 37 2.84 1.30 14.23
N ARG A 38 3.91 0.80 14.84
CA ARG A 38 4.28 -0.63 14.84
C ARG A 38 4.25 -1.28 16.22
N ASN A 39 3.59 -0.68 17.21
CA ASN A 39 3.26 -1.40 18.44
C ASN A 39 2.20 -2.49 18.19
N ASP A 40 1.97 -3.36 19.17
CA ASP A 40 1.07 -4.51 19.04
C ASP A 40 -0.38 -4.13 18.67
N GLU A 41 -0.82 -2.91 18.99
CA GLU A 41 -2.18 -2.42 18.69
C GLU A 41 -2.30 -1.88 17.25
N ASN A 42 -1.24 -1.23 16.75
CA ASN A 42 -1.26 -0.48 15.49
C ASN A 42 -0.64 -1.23 14.31
N VAL A 43 0.21 -2.23 14.57
CA VAL A 43 1.04 -2.87 13.53
C VAL A 43 0.22 -3.42 12.37
N TYR A 44 -0.92 -4.05 12.63
CA TYR A 44 -1.81 -4.57 11.59
C TYR A 44 -2.39 -3.46 10.72
N ALA A 45 -2.73 -2.30 11.28
CA ALA A 45 -3.24 -1.17 10.50
C ALA A 45 -2.15 -0.59 9.58
N THR A 46 -0.93 -0.47 10.10
CA THR A 46 0.25 -0.01 9.37
C THR A 46 0.62 -0.96 8.23
N GLU A 47 0.66 -2.27 8.51
CA GLU A 47 0.96 -3.28 7.50
C GLU A 47 -0.12 -3.37 6.42
N ASN A 48 -1.40 -3.22 6.78
CA ASN A 48 -2.47 -3.12 5.80
C ASN A 48 -2.35 -1.87 4.93
N ALA A 49 -1.90 -0.73 5.47
CA ALA A 49 -1.65 0.47 4.69
C ALA A 49 -0.48 0.28 3.72
N CYS A 50 0.64 -0.30 4.18
CA CYS A 50 1.76 -0.71 3.33
C CYS A 50 1.31 -1.60 2.16
N ALA A 51 0.54 -2.65 2.45
CA ALA A 51 0.04 -3.55 1.41
C ALA A 51 -1.00 -2.91 0.47
N ALA A 52 -1.81 -1.96 0.97
CA ALA A 52 -2.75 -1.22 0.13
C ALA A 52 -2.02 -0.29 -0.85
N ILE A 53 -0.96 0.40 -0.39
CA ILE A 53 -0.11 1.23 -1.26
C ILE A 53 0.55 0.35 -2.34
N ALA A 54 1.10 -0.81 -1.96
CA ALA A 54 1.65 -1.77 -2.91
C ALA A 54 0.64 -2.17 -4.00
N LYS A 55 -0.61 -2.48 -3.62
CA LYS A 55 -1.69 -2.83 -4.56
C LYS A 55 -2.07 -1.65 -5.48
N ILE A 56 -2.09 -0.42 -4.97
CA ILE A 56 -2.34 0.77 -5.80
C ILE A 56 -1.24 0.94 -6.83
N LEU A 57 0.03 0.86 -6.41
CA LEU A 57 1.17 0.98 -7.31
C LEU A 57 1.20 -0.15 -8.34
N HIS A 58 1.01 -1.40 -7.91
CA HIS A 58 1.02 -2.57 -8.80
C HIS A 58 -0.08 -2.50 -9.86
N TYR A 59 -1.34 -2.26 -9.46
CA TYR A 59 -2.48 -2.42 -10.37
C TYR A 59 -3.00 -1.11 -10.97
N ASN A 60 -2.60 0.04 -10.43
CA ASN A 60 -3.14 1.35 -10.80
C ASN A 60 -2.05 2.43 -10.94
N ALA A 61 -0.79 2.07 -11.19
CA ALA A 61 0.34 3.02 -11.35
C ALA A 61 0.03 4.20 -12.29
N SER A 62 -0.73 3.98 -13.38
CA SER A 62 -1.09 5.04 -14.34
C SER A 62 -1.93 6.17 -13.75
N GLN A 63 -2.57 5.93 -12.60
CA GLN A 63 -3.39 6.90 -11.87
C GLN A 63 -2.63 7.53 -10.70
N VAL A 64 -1.36 7.16 -10.49
CA VAL A 64 -0.50 7.67 -9.43
C VAL A 64 0.43 8.73 -10.01
N PRO A 65 0.27 10.02 -9.66
CA PRO A 65 1.23 11.05 -10.02
C PRO A 65 2.59 10.71 -9.43
N ASP A 66 3.63 10.75 -10.26
CA ASP A 66 5.02 10.44 -9.87
C ASP A 66 5.16 9.08 -9.16
N ALA A 67 4.67 8.02 -9.81
CA ALA A 67 4.67 6.67 -9.28
C ALA A 67 6.06 6.21 -8.79
N GLN A 68 7.15 6.64 -9.45
CA GLN A 68 8.51 6.29 -9.05
C GLN A 68 8.89 6.90 -7.69
N ALA A 69 8.54 8.17 -7.45
CA ALA A 69 8.74 8.78 -6.14
C ALA A 69 7.89 8.10 -5.05
N VAL A 70 6.65 7.72 -5.41
CA VAL A 70 5.74 7.00 -4.49
C VAL A 70 6.26 5.60 -4.16
N VAL A 71 6.88 4.89 -5.11
CA VAL A 71 7.58 3.62 -4.85
C VAL A 71 8.68 3.81 -3.81
N GLY A 72 9.51 4.86 -3.97
CA GLY A 72 10.56 5.18 -2.99
C GLY A 72 10.00 5.40 -1.58
N GLN A 73 8.91 6.15 -1.45
CA GLN A 73 8.25 6.35 -0.15
C GLN A 73 7.61 5.06 0.39
N TRP A 74 7.05 4.24 -0.48
CA TRP A 74 6.44 2.96 -0.11
C TRP A 74 7.46 1.98 0.47
N LEU A 75 8.69 1.93 -0.06
CA LEU A 75 9.75 1.07 0.46
C LEU A 75 10.05 1.36 1.95
N GLU A 76 9.95 2.62 2.39
CA GLU A 76 10.12 3.02 3.79
C GLU A 76 9.00 2.49 4.71
N THR A 77 7.87 2.07 4.13
CA THR A 77 6.73 1.50 4.86
C THR A 77 6.86 0.00 5.11
N LEU A 78 7.86 -0.67 4.53
CA LEU A 78 8.21 -2.06 4.83
C LEU A 78 8.91 -2.17 6.21
N PRO A 79 9.01 -3.37 6.82
CA PRO A 79 8.47 -4.66 6.36
C PRO A 79 7.02 -4.91 6.78
N VAL A 80 6.43 -5.95 6.18
CA VAL A 80 5.18 -6.59 6.61
C VAL A 80 5.55 -7.96 7.19
N THR A 81 5.40 -8.15 8.50
CA THR A 81 5.84 -9.36 9.21
C THR A 81 4.77 -9.97 10.12
N ASN A 82 3.67 -9.26 10.39
CA ASN A 82 2.64 -9.68 11.34
C ASN A 82 1.35 -10.11 10.63
N ASP A 83 1.05 -9.49 9.51
CA ASP A 83 -0.11 -9.76 8.67
C ASP A 83 0.31 -10.65 7.48
N GLU A 84 0.16 -11.97 7.69
CA GLU A 84 0.46 -12.99 6.69
C GLU A 84 -0.45 -12.92 5.44
N GLU A 85 -1.62 -12.28 5.53
CA GLU A 85 -2.52 -12.08 4.38
C GLU A 85 -2.08 -10.86 3.56
N ALA A 86 -1.54 -9.84 4.21
CA ALA A 86 -1.02 -8.63 3.57
C ALA A 86 0.36 -8.85 2.92
N ALA A 87 1.24 -9.61 3.59
CA ALA A 87 2.63 -9.82 3.19
C ALA A 87 2.81 -10.25 1.72
N PRO A 88 2.07 -11.23 1.17
CA PRO A 88 2.25 -11.68 -0.21
C PRO A 88 2.11 -10.56 -1.23
N TYR A 89 1.22 -9.59 -1.00
CA TYR A 89 1.00 -8.49 -1.94
C TYR A 89 2.14 -7.46 -1.91
N ALA A 90 2.68 -7.17 -0.73
CA ALA A 90 3.81 -6.26 -0.59
C ALA A 90 5.07 -6.85 -1.24
N TYR A 91 5.38 -8.12 -0.95
CA TYR A 91 6.59 -8.76 -1.44
C TYR A 91 6.50 -9.21 -2.90
N ALA A 92 5.32 -9.54 -3.42
CA ALA A 92 5.16 -9.80 -4.86
C ALA A 92 5.44 -8.54 -5.69
N TYR A 93 4.95 -7.39 -5.24
CA TYR A 93 5.26 -6.13 -5.90
C TYR A 93 6.75 -5.74 -5.76
N LEU A 94 7.34 -5.97 -4.59
CA LEU A 94 8.79 -5.76 -4.40
C LEU A 94 9.63 -6.63 -5.34
N ALA A 95 9.27 -7.90 -5.50
CA ALA A 95 9.96 -8.81 -6.41
C ALA A 95 9.88 -8.31 -7.86
N GLU A 96 8.70 -7.88 -8.31
CA GLU A 96 8.53 -7.31 -9.66
C GLU A 96 9.39 -6.05 -9.87
N LEU A 97 9.51 -5.19 -8.86
CA LEU A 97 10.38 -4.01 -8.94
C LEU A 97 11.88 -4.35 -9.03
N ILE A 98 12.31 -5.46 -8.42
CA ILE A 98 13.71 -5.92 -8.48
C ILE A 98 14.03 -6.52 -9.86
N ASP A 99 13.05 -7.13 -10.51
CA ASP A 99 13.21 -7.77 -11.82
C ASP A 99 13.15 -6.76 -13.00
N GLN A 100 12.89 -5.48 -12.73
CA GLN A 100 12.89 -4.38 -13.72
C GLN A 100 14.29 -3.76 -13.90
#